data_AF-A0A563VW75-F1
#
_entry.id   AF-A0A563VW75-F1
#
_cell.length_a   1.000
_cell.length_b   1.000
_cell.length_c   1.000
_cell.angle_alpha   90.00
_cell.angle_beta   90.00
_cell.angle_gamma   90.00
#
_symmetry.space_group_name_H-M   'P 1'
#
loop_
_entity.id
_entity.type
_entity.pdbx_description
1 polymer ?
#
loop_
_entity_poly.entity_id
_entity_poly.type
_entity_poly.pdbx_seq_one_letter_code
_entity_poly.pdbx_strand_id
1 'polypeptide(L)'
;MLVAPAEERMWEKSSLNNGKSHMTDEQINIKYEQGQQRILTEMNREKLPSFADSLKKTNYMDVSPFYQRRLRWDEQKQSQLIESFLINIPVPPIILYEREYNSYEVMDGQQRITAIKDFYNNDLELTGLEMWSELNGRTYQQLPDKIKAGIDRRAISSIVLITESTQNKEEAFFLKQITFERLNTGGVSLSKQEIRNCIYSGIFNTLLFKLANNSIFAKAWGIPLENKDKLRKNNLYKKMEDVELVLRFFAFRHANEFRNGIEGFLNLYMIKSLNFSQGDINILEGIFIETINLASTIYEDKLFKPFDVKTKQWKDNSYKAFYDAVMVGLSNHLNDVDLLIERKSRILEETKKLLAKDKKNIFTGAGRTKADLQERIKLFDEMLSQIIAE
;
A
#
# COMPACT_ATOMS: atom_id res chain seq x y z
N MET A 1 -6.39 -0.67 26.78
CA MET A 1 -6.23 -0.77 25.31
C MET A 1 -7.28 -1.73 24.76
N LEU A 2 -8.19 -1.24 23.92
CA LEU A 2 -9.13 -2.08 23.19
C LEU A 2 -8.39 -2.74 22.02
N VAL A 3 -8.55 -4.03 21.81
CA VAL A 3 -7.93 -4.83 20.74
C VAL A 3 -8.96 -5.79 20.16
N ALA A 4 -8.91 -6.05 18.85
CA ALA A 4 -9.78 -7.06 18.24
C ALA A 4 -9.29 -8.48 18.60
N PRO A 5 -10.18 -9.49 18.68
CA PRO A 5 -9.78 -10.87 19.01
C PRO A 5 -8.65 -11.44 18.14
N ALA A 6 -8.64 -11.13 16.83
CA ALA A 6 -7.55 -11.54 15.96
C ALA A 6 -6.24 -10.78 16.22
N GLU A 7 -6.29 -9.51 16.67
CA GLU A 7 -5.10 -8.72 17.04
C GLU A 7 -4.38 -9.29 18.28
N GLU A 8 -5.12 -9.88 19.22
CA GLU A 8 -4.53 -10.51 20.41
C GLU A 8 -3.73 -11.77 20.05
N ARG A 9 -4.27 -12.59 19.14
CA ARG A 9 -3.71 -13.91 18.82
C ARG A 9 -2.68 -13.87 17.69
N MET A 10 -2.70 -12.85 16.83
CA MET A 10 -1.84 -12.82 15.63
C MET A 10 -0.33 -12.78 15.93
N TRP A 11 0.05 -12.41 17.15
CA TRP A 11 1.44 -12.34 17.60
C TRP A 11 1.91 -13.58 18.37
N GLU A 12 1.00 -14.52 18.66
CA GLU A 12 1.37 -15.83 19.19
C GLU A 12 2.36 -16.48 18.22
N LYS A 13 3.48 -17.01 18.77
CA LYS A 13 4.68 -17.37 18.00
C LYS A 13 4.34 -18.18 16.74
N SER A 14 4.31 -17.52 15.58
CA SER A 14 4.58 -18.21 14.32
C SER A 14 6.07 -18.54 14.29
N SER A 15 6.38 -19.80 14.01
CA SER A 15 7.71 -20.39 13.98
C SER A 15 8.54 -19.88 12.80
N LEU A 16 8.73 -18.56 12.70
CA LEU A 16 9.73 -17.98 11.80
C LEU A 16 10.96 -17.61 12.64
N ASN A 17 11.73 -18.64 12.97
CA ASN A 17 13.12 -18.49 13.37
C ASN A 17 13.92 -17.95 12.17
N ASN A 18 13.93 -16.63 11.97
CA ASN A 18 14.94 -15.96 11.14
C ASN A 18 16.23 -15.74 11.94
N GLY A 19 16.63 -16.74 12.73
CA GLY A 19 18.00 -16.82 13.20
C GLY A 19 18.86 -17.04 11.95
N LYS A 20 19.70 -16.07 11.60
CA LYS A 20 20.82 -16.31 10.69
C LYS A 20 21.76 -17.32 11.38
N SER A 21 21.40 -18.59 11.32
CA SER A 21 22.29 -19.69 11.62
C SER A 21 23.35 -19.69 10.51
N HIS A 22 24.62 -19.75 10.91
CA HIS A 22 25.68 -20.13 9.99
C HIS A 22 25.42 -21.58 9.58
N MET A 23 24.78 -21.77 8.42
CA MET A 23 24.60 -23.08 7.81
C MET A 23 25.94 -23.53 7.23
N THR A 24 26.24 -24.82 7.36
CA THR A 24 27.38 -25.43 6.65
C THR A 24 27.08 -25.56 5.15
N ASP A 25 28.12 -25.70 4.33
CA ASP A 25 27.96 -25.89 2.87
C ASP A 25 27.05 -27.09 2.54
N GLU A 26 27.15 -28.18 3.31
CA GLU A 26 26.28 -29.36 3.16
C GLU A 26 24.80 -29.04 3.46
N GLN A 27 24.54 -28.28 4.53
CA GLN A 27 23.18 -27.84 4.85
C GLN A 27 22.62 -26.87 3.80
N ILE A 28 23.46 -26.03 3.21
CA ILE A 28 23.08 -25.13 2.11
C ILE A 28 22.71 -25.93 0.87
N ASN A 29 23.49 -26.97 0.52
CA ASN A 29 23.22 -27.84 -0.62
C ASN A 29 21.91 -28.60 -0.44
N ILE A 30 21.69 -29.21 0.73
CA ILE A 30 20.42 -29.90 1.06
C ILE A 30 19.24 -28.94 0.94
N LYS A 31 19.37 -27.71 1.46
CA LYS A 31 18.32 -26.69 1.35
C LYS A 31 17.98 -26.37 -0.12
N TYR A 32 19.00 -26.25 -0.98
CA TYR A 32 18.82 -25.98 -2.40
C TYR A 32 18.17 -27.14 -3.14
N GLU A 33 18.62 -28.38 -2.91
CA GLU A 33 18.08 -29.59 -3.54
C GLU A 33 16.61 -29.84 -3.17
N GLN A 34 16.22 -29.50 -1.95
CA GLN A 34 14.83 -29.55 -1.48
C GLN A 34 13.93 -28.47 -2.11
N GLY A 35 14.47 -27.55 -2.91
CA GLY A 35 13.70 -26.48 -3.54
C GLY A 35 13.11 -25.47 -2.56
N GLN A 36 13.64 -25.38 -1.33
CA GLN A 36 13.16 -24.40 -0.36
C GLN A 36 13.36 -22.98 -0.90
N GLN A 37 12.34 -22.13 -0.75
CA GLN A 37 12.37 -20.72 -1.20
C GLN A 37 12.55 -20.55 -2.72
N ARG A 38 12.21 -21.57 -3.52
CA ARG A 38 12.22 -21.51 -4.98
C ARG A 38 10.88 -21.00 -5.51
N ILE A 39 10.92 -20.05 -6.45
CA ILE A 39 9.76 -19.61 -7.21
C ILE A 39 9.82 -20.29 -8.57
N LEU A 40 8.72 -20.93 -8.98
CA LEU A 40 8.58 -21.45 -10.32
C LEU A 40 7.99 -20.37 -11.21
N THR A 41 8.53 -20.26 -12.42
CA THR A 41 8.09 -19.27 -13.40
C THR A 41 7.81 -19.92 -14.74
N GLU A 42 6.68 -19.59 -15.32
CA GLU A 42 6.34 -19.94 -16.70
C GLU A 42 6.39 -18.69 -17.58
N MET A 43 6.96 -18.80 -18.77
CA MET A 43 7.03 -17.70 -19.74
C MET A 43 6.10 -17.99 -20.91
N ASN A 44 5.13 -17.11 -21.11
CA ASN A 44 4.14 -17.22 -22.17
C ASN A 44 4.24 -16.04 -23.14
N ARG A 45 3.79 -16.26 -24.38
CA ARG A 45 3.75 -15.23 -25.42
C ARG A 45 2.46 -15.37 -26.21
N GLU A 46 1.57 -14.41 -26.03
CA GLU A 46 0.23 -14.43 -26.63
C GLU A 46 0.07 -13.29 -27.64
N LYS A 47 -0.56 -13.58 -28.78
CA LYS A 47 -0.89 -12.54 -29.77
C LYS A 47 -1.87 -11.54 -29.17
N LEU A 48 -1.70 -10.25 -29.49
CA LEU A 48 -2.50 -9.19 -28.88
C LEU A 48 -4.02 -9.39 -29.01
N PRO A 49 -4.58 -9.82 -30.18
CA PRO A 49 -6.02 -10.07 -30.28
C PRO A 49 -6.50 -11.20 -29.37
N SER A 50 -5.76 -12.32 -29.35
CA SER A 50 -6.06 -13.47 -28.49
C SER A 50 -6.00 -13.09 -27.01
N PHE A 51 -4.98 -12.31 -26.64
CA PHE A 51 -4.83 -11.80 -25.29
C PHE A 51 -6.01 -10.91 -24.90
N ALA A 52 -6.37 -9.93 -25.75
CA ALA A 52 -7.51 -9.05 -25.53
C ALA A 52 -8.84 -9.81 -25.42
N ASP A 53 -9.03 -10.88 -26.20
CA ASP A 53 -10.20 -11.74 -26.11
C ASP A 53 -10.18 -12.61 -24.83
N SER A 54 -9.02 -13.12 -24.43
CA SER A 54 -8.87 -13.87 -23.18
C SER A 54 -9.21 -13.01 -21.96
N LEU A 55 -8.91 -11.70 -21.96
CA LEU A 55 -9.31 -10.77 -20.90
C LEU A 55 -10.83 -10.63 -20.71
N LYS A 56 -11.65 -11.05 -21.69
CA LYS A 56 -13.12 -11.05 -21.60
C LYS A 56 -13.66 -12.29 -20.87
N LYS A 57 -12.85 -13.33 -20.69
CA LYS A 57 -13.26 -14.58 -20.04
C LYS A 57 -13.42 -14.37 -18.53
N THR A 58 -14.52 -14.86 -17.98
CA THR A 58 -14.77 -14.85 -16.53
C THR A 58 -13.67 -15.63 -15.79
N ASN A 59 -13.17 -15.07 -14.70
CA ASN A 59 -12.14 -15.66 -13.82
C ASN A 59 -10.76 -15.95 -14.46
N TYR A 60 -10.53 -15.55 -15.71
CA TYR A 60 -9.25 -15.77 -16.39
C TYR A 60 -8.14 -14.87 -15.82
N MET A 61 -8.39 -13.56 -15.80
CA MET A 61 -7.43 -12.60 -15.29
C MET A 61 -8.15 -11.55 -14.46
N ASP A 62 -7.78 -11.49 -13.18
CA ASP A 62 -8.20 -10.41 -12.31
C ASP A 62 -7.29 -9.21 -12.56
N VAL A 63 -7.76 -8.37 -13.49
CA VAL A 63 -7.20 -7.04 -13.75
C VAL A 63 -7.62 -6.06 -12.65
N SER A 64 -8.60 -6.46 -11.83
CA SER A 64 -9.01 -5.78 -10.61
C SER A 64 -8.09 -6.22 -9.48
N PRO A 65 -7.61 -5.23 -8.72
CA PRO A 65 -8.51 -4.41 -7.93
C PRO A 65 -8.59 -3.00 -8.52
N PHE A 66 -9.72 -2.71 -9.17
CA PHE A 66 -10.05 -1.44 -9.85
C PHE A 66 -9.86 -0.16 -9.01
N TYR A 67 -9.60 -0.28 -7.70
CA TYR A 67 -9.42 0.82 -6.74
C TYR A 67 -7.98 0.99 -6.24
N GLN A 68 -7.04 0.15 -6.68
CA GLN A 68 -5.76 -0.06 -5.99
C GLN A 68 -4.51 0.47 -6.72
N ARG A 69 -4.66 1.04 -7.92
CA ARG A 69 -3.70 2.03 -8.45
C ARG A 69 -4.48 3.21 -8.99
N ARG A 70 -4.20 4.39 -8.44
CA ARG A 70 -4.71 5.66 -8.95
C ARG A 70 -4.23 5.79 -10.40
N LEU A 71 -5.15 5.82 -11.38
CA LEU A 71 -4.87 5.80 -12.83
C LEU A 71 -3.63 6.64 -13.16
N ARG A 72 -2.60 6.01 -13.76
CA ARG A 72 -1.29 6.63 -14.00
C ARG A 72 -1.00 6.97 -15.46
N TRP A 73 -1.55 6.25 -16.44
CA TRP A 73 -1.37 6.58 -17.86
C TRP A 73 -2.57 7.34 -18.40
N ASP A 74 -2.29 8.50 -18.99
CA ASP A 74 -3.23 9.20 -19.86
C ASP A 74 -3.32 8.50 -21.23
N GLU A 75 -4.28 8.90 -22.05
CA GLU A 75 -4.51 8.34 -23.39
C GLU A 75 -3.28 8.48 -24.30
N GLN A 76 -2.51 9.56 -24.15
CA GLN A 76 -1.26 9.75 -24.90
C GLN A 76 -0.26 8.63 -24.58
N LYS A 77 -0.03 8.34 -23.30
CA LYS A 77 0.91 7.29 -22.91
C LYS A 77 0.43 5.89 -23.27
N GLN A 78 -0.88 5.66 -23.23
CA GLN A 78 -1.48 4.42 -23.76
C GLN A 78 -1.25 4.29 -25.26
N SER A 79 -1.44 5.37 -26.02
CA SER A 79 -1.23 5.41 -27.47
C SER A 79 0.23 5.15 -27.86
N GLN A 80 1.19 5.69 -27.11
CA GLN A 80 2.63 5.42 -27.31
C GLN A 80 2.99 3.93 -27.12
N LEU A 81 2.29 3.21 -26.25
CA LEU A 81 2.46 1.76 -26.15
C LEU A 81 1.95 1.05 -27.41
N ILE A 82 0.80 1.46 -27.95
CA ILE A 82 0.27 0.93 -29.20
C ILE A 82 1.24 1.21 -30.36
N GLU A 83 1.81 2.42 -30.41
CA GLU A 83 2.88 2.77 -31.35
C GLU A 83 4.04 1.81 -31.27
N SER A 84 4.51 1.52 -30.05
CA SER A 84 5.62 0.58 -29.80
C SER A 84 5.36 -0.79 -30.41
N PHE A 85 4.12 -1.31 -30.33
CA PHE A 85 3.76 -2.56 -31.01
C PHE A 85 3.76 -2.43 -32.54
N LEU A 86 3.25 -1.33 -33.10
CA LEU A 86 3.26 -1.09 -34.55
C LEU A 86 4.68 -1.15 -35.10
N ILE A 87 5.61 -0.43 -34.47
CA ILE A 87 7.03 -0.37 -34.88
C ILE A 87 7.89 -1.52 -34.34
N ASN A 88 7.30 -2.50 -33.66
CA ASN A 88 7.99 -3.68 -33.14
C ASN A 88 9.10 -3.39 -32.11
N ILE A 89 8.92 -2.35 -31.29
CA ILE A 89 9.78 -2.13 -30.12
C ILE A 89 9.50 -3.25 -29.08
N PRO A 90 10.52 -3.84 -28.47
CA PRO A 90 10.34 -4.79 -27.38
C PRO A 90 9.56 -4.17 -26.21
N VAL A 91 8.39 -4.74 -25.92
CA VAL A 91 7.57 -4.35 -24.77
C VAL A 91 7.89 -5.27 -23.59
N PRO A 92 8.16 -4.73 -22.39
CA PRO A 92 8.41 -5.54 -21.20
C PRO A 92 7.25 -6.50 -20.90
N PRO A 93 7.55 -7.73 -20.41
CA PRO A 93 6.52 -8.70 -20.11
C PRO A 93 5.56 -8.19 -19.03
N ILE A 94 4.33 -8.68 -19.04
CA ILE A 94 3.42 -8.55 -17.89
C ILE A 94 3.79 -9.63 -16.86
N ILE A 95 3.66 -9.30 -15.57
CA ILE A 95 3.97 -10.24 -14.49
C ILE A 95 2.65 -10.67 -13.87
N LEU A 96 2.43 -11.98 -13.81
CA LEU A 96 1.21 -12.59 -13.33
C LEU A 96 1.52 -13.51 -12.15
N TYR A 97 0.56 -13.64 -11.25
CA TYR A 97 0.58 -14.63 -10.18
C TYR A 97 -0.59 -15.60 -10.40
N GLU A 98 -0.32 -16.89 -10.47
CA GLU A 98 -1.39 -17.88 -10.61
C GLU A 98 -2.06 -18.11 -9.25
N ARG A 99 -3.35 -17.79 -9.15
CA ARG A 99 -4.15 -17.98 -7.92
C ARG A 99 -4.69 -19.39 -7.84
N GLU A 100 -5.25 -19.85 -8.96
CA GLU A 100 -5.80 -21.17 -9.21
C GLU A 100 -5.39 -21.56 -10.63
N TYR A 101 -5.49 -22.85 -10.97
CA TYR A 101 -5.14 -23.33 -12.31
C TYR A 101 -5.84 -22.51 -13.39
N ASN A 102 -5.05 -21.83 -14.24
CA ASN A 102 -5.54 -20.97 -15.33
C ASN A 102 -6.37 -19.74 -14.86
N SER A 103 -6.13 -19.27 -13.62
CA SER A 103 -6.66 -18.01 -13.08
C SER A 103 -5.52 -17.13 -12.56
N TYR A 104 -5.37 -15.94 -13.14
CA TYR A 104 -4.22 -15.07 -12.92
C TYR A 104 -4.58 -13.78 -12.20
N GLU A 105 -3.70 -13.34 -11.31
CA GLU A 105 -3.70 -12.02 -10.69
C GLU A 105 -2.59 -11.18 -11.31
N VAL A 106 -2.92 -9.96 -11.74
CA VAL A 106 -1.93 -9.06 -12.36
C VAL A 106 -1.05 -8.44 -11.29
N MET A 107 0.23 -8.80 -11.30
CA MET A 107 1.23 -8.19 -10.43
C MET A 107 1.75 -6.89 -11.06
N ASP A 108 2.31 -6.98 -12.27
CA ASP A 108 2.80 -5.84 -13.04
C ASP A 108 2.27 -5.85 -14.49
N GLY A 109 2.20 -4.68 -15.09
CA GLY A 109 1.76 -4.51 -16.47
C GLY A 109 0.32 -4.05 -16.60
N GLN A 110 -0.36 -3.69 -15.49
CA GLN A 110 -1.75 -3.25 -15.51
C GLN A 110 -2.02 -2.16 -16.56
N GLN A 111 -1.18 -1.13 -16.65
CA GLN A 111 -1.37 -0.06 -17.65
C GLN A 111 -1.19 -0.56 -19.09
N ARG A 112 -0.32 -1.57 -19.30
CA ARG A 112 -0.15 -2.22 -20.62
C ARG A 112 -1.37 -3.05 -20.97
N ILE A 113 -1.89 -3.81 -20.00
CA ILE A 113 -3.10 -4.64 -20.15
C ILE A 113 -4.30 -3.75 -20.46
N THR A 114 -4.48 -2.64 -19.71
CA THR A 114 -5.54 -1.65 -19.96
C THR A 114 -5.42 -1.05 -21.36
N ALA A 115 -4.25 -0.53 -21.74
CA ALA A 115 -4.05 0.04 -23.07
C ALA A 115 -4.34 -0.96 -24.21
N ILE A 116 -3.91 -2.23 -24.08
CA ILE A 116 -4.20 -3.28 -25.07
C ILE A 116 -5.71 -3.55 -25.11
N LYS A 117 -6.35 -3.72 -23.95
CA LYS A 117 -7.79 -3.97 -23.85
C LYS A 117 -8.60 -2.84 -24.49
N ASP A 118 -8.33 -1.60 -24.08
CA ASP A 118 -9.07 -0.42 -24.49
C ASP A 118 -8.87 -0.16 -25.99
N PHE A 119 -7.65 -0.37 -26.52
CA PHE A 119 -7.39 -0.32 -27.95
C PHE A 119 -8.23 -1.33 -28.75
N TYR A 120 -8.21 -2.62 -28.37
CA TYR A 120 -8.96 -3.67 -29.09
C TYR A 120 -10.49 -3.57 -28.92
N ASN A 121 -10.97 -2.94 -27.86
CA ASN A 121 -12.38 -2.66 -27.65
C ASN A 121 -12.88 -1.38 -28.35
N ASN A 122 -11.98 -0.59 -28.95
CA ASN A 122 -12.26 0.75 -29.50
C ASN A 122 -12.60 1.81 -28.44
N ASP A 123 -12.17 1.59 -27.20
CA ASP A 123 -12.30 2.55 -26.09
C ASP A 123 -11.12 3.55 -26.07
N LEU A 124 -10.04 3.29 -26.82
CA LEU A 124 -8.88 4.18 -26.98
C LEU A 124 -8.81 4.75 -28.41
N GLU A 125 -8.93 6.08 -28.51
CA GLU A 125 -8.58 6.83 -29.71
C GLU A 125 -7.08 7.17 -29.67
N LEU A 126 -6.34 6.82 -30.72
CA LEU A 126 -4.90 7.04 -30.74
C LEU A 126 -4.59 8.54 -30.73
N THR A 127 -3.70 8.98 -29.85
CA THR A 127 -3.30 10.38 -29.71
C THR A 127 -1.83 10.53 -29.34
N GLY A 128 -1.20 11.62 -29.80
CA GLY A 128 0.20 11.93 -29.51
C GLY A 128 1.20 10.89 -30.04
N LEU A 129 0.87 10.20 -31.14
CA LEU A 129 1.80 9.36 -31.91
C LEU A 129 2.82 10.23 -32.65
N GLU A 130 4.10 9.86 -32.60
CA GLU A 130 5.20 10.61 -33.23
C GLU A 130 5.62 10.01 -34.58
N MET A 131 5.77 8.68 -34.64
CA MET A 131 6.24 7.95 -35.82
C MET A 131 5.11 7.60 -36.79
N TRP A 132 3.89 7.44 -36.26
CA TRP A 132 2.67 7.13 -37.03
C TRP A 132 1.59 8.18 -36.80
N SER A 133 1.96 9.46 -36.92
CA SER A 133 1.09 10.59 -36.60
C SER A 133 -0.23 10.60 -37.39
N GLU A 134 -0.26 10.01 -38.59
CA GLU A 134 -1.45 9.84 -39.44
C GLU A 134 -2.51 8.86 -38.87
N LEU A 135 -2.15 8.10 -37.84
CA LEU A 135 -3.07 7.24 -37.11
C LEU A 135 -3.71 7.94 -35.90
N ASN A 136 -3.26 9.15 -35.54
CA ASN A 136 -3.93 9.94 -34.51
C ASN A 136 -5.40 10.17 -34.90
N GLY A 137 -6.30 10.10 -33.93
CA GLY A 137 -7.74 10.21 -34.12
C GLY A 137 -8.44 8.92 -34.54
N ARG A 138 -7.72 7.78 -34.63
CA ARG A 138 -8.29 6.49 -35.03
C ARG A 138 -8.41 5.53 -33.85
N THR A 139 -9.52 4.82 -33.79
CA THR A 139 -9.66 3.58 -33.01
C THR A 139 -9.20 2.36 -33.80
N TYR A 140 -9.07 1.20 -33.15
CA TYR A 140 -8.66 -0.05 -33.81
C TYR A 140 -9.51 -0.41 -35.05
N GLN A 141 -10.83 -0.21 -34.98
CA GLN A 141 -11.76 -0.49 -36.09
C GLN A 141 -11.56 0.45 -37.29
N GLN A 142 -11.01 1.65 -37.06
CA GLN A 142 -10.78 2.68 -38.08
C GLN A 142 -9.39 2.59 -38.72
N LEU A 143 -8.56 1.62 -38.34
CA LEU A 143 -7.23 1.42 -38.91
C LEU A 143 -7.29 0.83 -40.33
N PRO A 144 -6.35 1.21 -41.22
CA PRO A 144 -6.20 0.54 -42.51
C PRO A 144 -5.92 -0.96 -42.36
N ASP A 145 -6.45 -1.78 -43.27
CA ASP A 145 -6.40 -3.25 -43.16
C ASP A 145 -4.97 -3.81 -42.99
N LYS A 146 -3.99 -3.24 -43.70
CA LYS A 146 -2.58 -3.67 -43.57
C LYS A 146 -1.97 -3.29 -42.21
N ILE A 147 -2.36 -2.17 -41.64
CA ILE A 147 -1.90 -1.73 -40.31
C ILE A 147 -2.52 -2.63 -39.24
N LYS A 148 -3.82 -2.92 -39.37
CA LYS A 148 -4.55 -3.85 -38.51
C LYS A 148 -3.91 -5.24 -38.50
N ALA A 149 -3.69 -5.82 -39.68
CA ALA A 149 -2.96 -7.09 -39.81
C ALA A 149 -1.52 -7.01 -39.24
N GLY A 150 -0.88 -5.85 -39.37
CA GLY A 150 0.46 -5.58 -38.86
C GLY A 150 0.57 -5.50 -37.35
N ILE A 151 -0.46 -5.02 -36.64
CA ILE A 151 -0.51 -5.03 -35.17
C ILE A 151 -1.01 -6.37 -34.63
N ASP A 152 -1.94 -7.04 -35.30
CA ASP A 152 -2.51 -8.32 -34.86
C ASP A 152 -1.50 -9.49 -34.85
N ARG A 153 -0.42 -9.36 -35.63
CA ARG A 153 0.70 -10.32 -35.59
C ARG A 153 1.63 -10.12 -34.39
N ARG A 154 1.50 -9.00 -33.66
CA ARG A 154 2.33 -8.70 -32.48
C ARG A 154 1.83 -9.48 -31.27
N ALA A 155 2.70 -9.61 -30.28
CA ALA A 155 2.43 -10.41 -29.10
C ALA A 155 2.95 -9.71 -27.85
N ILE A 156 2.26 -9.94 -26.73
CA ILE A 156 2.70 -9.57 -25.40
C ILE A 156 3.27 -10.82 -24.71
N SER A 157 4.40 -10.65 -24.03
CA SER A 157 4.99 -11.71 -23.21
C SER A 157 4.45 -11.61 -21.79
N SER A 158 4.28 -12.74 -21.11
CA SER A 158 3.94 -12.80 -19.68
C SER A 158 4.87 -13.73 -18.94
N ILE A 159 5.19 -13.39 -17.69
CA ILE A 159 5.88 -14.26 -16.74
C ILE A 159 4.88 -14.59 -15.64
N VAL A 160 4.53 -15.86 -15.50
CA VAL A 160 3.59 -16.36 -14.50
C VAL A 160 4.38 -16.93 -13.33
N LEU A 161 4.10 -16.45 -12.12
CA LEU A 161 4.63 -17.00 -10.88
C LEU A 161 3.70 -18.11 -10.38
N ILE A 162 4.24 -19.31 -10.18
CA ILE A 162 3.50 -20.49 -9.74
C ILE A 162 3.95 -20.86 -8.33
N THR A 163 3.00 -20.98 -7.39
CA THR A 163 3.26 -21.37 -6.00
C THR A 163 3.09 -22.87 -5.79
N GLU A 164 3.99 -23.67 -6.35
CA GLU A 164 4.02 -25.13 -6.08
C GLU A 164 4.86 -25.51 -4.84
N SER A 165 5.65 -24.59 -4.27
CA SER A 165 6.83 -24.93 -3.48
C SER A 165 6.77 -24.64 -1.97
N THR A 166 5.68 -24.11 -1.41
CA THR A 166 5.62 -23.77 0.03
C THR A 166 4.29 -24.11 0.68
N GLN A 167 4.35 -24.91 1.76
CA GLN A 167 3.20 -25.24 2.62
C GLN A 167 2.84 -24.10 3.58
N ASN A 168 3.72 -23.10 3.76
CA ASN A 168 3.52 -21.97 4.67
C ASN A 168 3.05 -20.73 3.91
N LYS A 169 1.79 -20.33 4.16
CA LYS A 169 1.18 -19.14 3.57
C LYS A 169 2.01 -17.87 3.77
N GLU A 170 2.59 -17.64 4.96
CA GLU A 170 3.39 -16.43 5.24
C GLU A 170 4.64 -16.37 4.35
N GLU A 171 5.29 -17.52 4.12
CA GLU A 171 6.46 -17.63 3.26
C GLU A 171 6.08 -17.48 1.78
N ALA A 172 4.95 -18.04 1.34
CA ALA A 172 4.44 -17.85 -0.02
C ALA A 172 4.18 -16.36 -0.32
N PHE A 173 3.54 -15.64 0.60
CA PHE A 173 3.32 -14.19 0.47
C PHE A 173 4.62 -13.39 0.48
N PHE A 174 5.59 -13.78 1.32
CA PHE A 174 6.90 -13.15 1.35
C PHE A 174 7.67 -13.35 0.03
N LEU A 175 7.63 -14.54 -0.55
CA LEU A 175 8.23 -14.82 -1.86
C LEU A 175 7.50 -14.06 -2.97
N LYS A 176 6.16 -14.01 -2.95
CA LYS A 176 5.35 -13.16 -3.86
C LYS A 176 5.82 -11.70 -3.78
N GLN A 177 6.03 -11.17 -2.58
CA GLN A 177 6.53 -9.82 -2.36
C GLN A 177 7.93 -9.58 -2.93
N ILE A 178 8.91 -10.42 -2.58
CA ILE A 178 10.29 -10.26 -3.05
C ILE A 178 10.34 -10.34 -4.58
N THR A 179 9.59 -11.26 -5.18
CA THR A 179 9.56 -11.42 -6.63
C THR A 179 9.02 -10.17 -7.28
N PHE A 180 7.93 -9.63 -6.74
CA PHE A 180 7.35 -8.39 -7.19
C PHE A 180 8.33 -7.21 -7.08
N GLU A 181 8.94 -7.02 -5.92
CA GLU A 181 9.92 -5.94 -5.70
C GLU A 181 11.10 -6.02 -6.66
N ARG A 182 11.64 -7.22 -6.90
CA ARG A 182 12.77 -7.42 -7.83
C ARG A 182 12.39 -7.18 -9.28
N LEU A 183 11.20 -7.61 -9.69
CA LEU A 183 10.72 -7.42 -11.07
C LEU A 183 10.32 -5.97 -11.37
N ASN A 184 9.85 -5.20 -10.37
CA ASN A 184 9.46 -3.79 -10.54
C ASN A 184 10.63 -2.79 -10.59
N THR A 185 11.87 -3.26 -10.64
CA THR A 185 13.05 -2.37 -10.64
C THR A 185 13.32 -1.68 -11.98
N GLY A 186 12.70 -2.12 -13.09
CA GLY A 186 12.93 -1.58 -14.43
C GLY A 186 11.99 -0.47 -14.92
N GLY A 187 10.97 -0.08 -14.14
CA GLY A 187 9.92 0.88 -14.55
C GLY A 187 9.65 2.00 -13.54
N VAL A 188 8.46 2.63 -13.59
CA VAL A 188 8.05 3.59 -12.55
C VAL A 188 7.90 2.82 -11.23
N SER A 189 8.86 3.00 -10.32
CA SER A 189 8.87 2.29 -9.04
C SER A 189 7.58 2.58 -8.26
N LEU A 190 6.93 1.49 -7.85
CA LEU A 190 5.79 1.55 -6.94
C LEU A 190 6.28 1.93 -5.55
N SER A 191 5.45 2.67 -4.82
CA SER A 191 5.70 2.87 -3.40
C SER A 191 5.55 1.54 -2.64
N LYS A 192 6.14 1.46 -1.45
CA LYS A 192 6.03 0.28 -0.58
C LYS A 192 4.57 -0.02 -0.24
N GLN A 193 3.75 1.01 -0.03
CA GLN A 193 2.33 0.82 0.22
C GLN A 193 1.56 0.37 -1.04
N GLU A 194 1.93 0.85 -2.22
CA GLU A 194 1.37 0.34 -3.48
C GLU A 194 1.68 -1.15 -3.68
N ILE A 195 2.89 -1.58 -3.31
CA ILE A 195 3.29 -2.99 -3.31
C ILE A 195 2.42 -3.81 -2.32
N ARG A 196 2.30 -3.36 -1.07
CA ARG A 196 1.47 -4.04 -0.04
C ARG A 196 0.03 -4.20 -0.51
N ASN A 197 -0.52 -3.14 -1.08
CA ASN A 197 -1.89 -3.10 -1.55
C ASN A 197 -2.13 -4.16 -2.64
N CYS A 198 -1.21 -4.29 -3.60
CA CYS A 198 -1.29 -5.33 -4.64
C CYS A 198 -1.18 -6.74 -4.07
N ILE A 199 -0.31 -6.96 -3.08
CA ILE A 199 -0.01 -8.31 -2.59
C ILE A 199 -1.05 -8.80 -1.57
N TYR A 200 -1.54 -7.89 -0.72
CA TYR A 200 -2.36 -8.19 0.45
C TYR A 200 -3.79 -7.66 0.29
N SER A 201 -4.43 -8.01 -0.82
CA SER A 201 -5.84 -7.68 -1.05
C SER A 201 -6.75 -8.43 -0.07
N GLY A 202 -7.76 -7.76 0.49
CA GLY A 202 -8.72 -8.38 1.40
C GLY A 202 -9.57 -7.36 2.15
N ILE A 203 -10.42 -7.83 3.07
CA ILE A 203 -11.35 -6.98 3.84
C ILE A 203 -10.63 -5.91 4.67
N PHE A 204 -9.45 -6.23 5.21
CA PHE A 204 -8.64 -5.26 5.96
C PHE A 204 -8.08 -4.17 5.06
N ASN A 205 -7.60 -4.53 3.87
CA ASN A 205 -7.11 -3.55 2.92
C ASN A 205 -8.22 -2.60 2.45
N THR A 206 -9.43 -3.11 2.23
CA THR A 206 -10.63 -2.29 1.97
C THR A 206 -10.93 -1.32 3.12
N LEU A 207 -10.79 -1.77 4.37
CA LEU A 207 -10.92 -0.90 5.54
C LEU A 207 -9.89 0.24 5.51
N LEU A 208 -8.62 -0.04 5.17
CA LEU A 208 -7.59 1.00 5.08
C LEU A 208 -7.97 2.11 4.09
N PHE A 209 -8.51 1.77 2.92
CA PHE A 209 -9.02 2.76 1.96
C PHE A 209 -10.21 3.53 2.48
N LYS A 210 -11.16 2.86 3.14
CA LYS A 210 -12.34 3.49 3.73
C LYS A 210 -11.91 4.56 4.75
N LEU A 211 -11.02 4.21 5.65
CA LEU A 211 -10.51 5.12 6.69
C LEU A 211 -9.63 6.23 6.13
N ALA A 212 -8.84 5.98 5.08
CA ALA A 212 -8.06 7.02 4.41
C ALA A 212 -8.94 8.08 3.71
N ASN A 213 -10.19 7.72 3.36
CA ASN A 213 -11.20 8.65 2.82
C ASN A 213 -12.06 9.31 3.92
N ASN A 214 -11.76 9.11 5.20
CA ASN A 214 -12.44 9.83 6.28
C ASN A 214 -12.16 11.34 6.17
N SER A 215 -13.18 12.17 6.37
CA SER A 215 -13.11 13.63 6.16
C SER A 215 -12.16 14.34 7.15
N ILE A 216 -12.15 13.93 8.42
CA ILE A 216 -11.24 14.47 9.44
C ILE A 216 -9.80 14.12 9.08
N PHE A 217 -9.56 12.84 8.75
CA PHE A 217 -8.25 12.35 8.33
C PHE A 217 -7.74 13.11 7.09
N ALA A 218 -8.54 13.16 6.03
CA ALA A 218 -8.16 13.81 4.79
C ALA A 218 -7.90 15.30 4.98
N LYS A 219 -8.72 16.00 5.77
CA LYS A 219 -8.51 17.42 6.10
C LYS A 219 -7.21 17.62 6.86
N ALA A 220 -6.92 16.79 7.87
CA ALA A 220 -5.69 16.87 8.66
C ALA A 220 -4.43 16.67 7.80
N TRP A 221 -4.52 15.88 6.73
CA TRP A 221 -3.41 15.61 5.80
C TRP A 221 -3.43 16.47 4.52
N GLY A 222 -4.36 17.41 4.39
CA GLY A 222 -4.48 18.26 3.20
C GLY A 222 -4.80 17.47 1.92
N ILE A 223 -5.56 16.38 2.03
CA ILE A 223 -5.99 15.53 0.93
C ILE A 223 -7.32 16.05 0.38
N PRO A 224 -7.36 16.57 -0.86
CA PRO A 224 -8.55 17.25 -1.40
C PRO A 224 -9.55 16.26 -2.00
N LEU A 225 -10.26 15.50 -1.16
CA LEU A 225 -11.20 14.44 -1.59
C LEU A 225 -12.26 14.91 -2.59
N GLU A 226 -12.71 16.15 -2.47
CA GLU A 226 -13.78 16.73 -3.29
C GLU A 226 -13.33 17.12 -4.72
N ASN A 227 -12.03 17.33 -4.94
CA ASN A 227 -11.50 17.79 -6.22
C ASN A 227 -10.59 16.72 -6.84
N LYS A 228 -11.15 15.95 -7.78
CA LYS A 228 -10.45 14.82 -8.43
C LYS A 228 -9.12 15.22 -9.07
N ASP A 229 -9.02 16.41 -9.67
CA ASP A 229 -7.80 16.87 -10.34
C ASP A 229 -6.69 17.20 -9.34
N LYS A 230 -7.03 17.91 -8.25
CA LYS A 230 -6.09 18.18 -7.15
C LYS A 230 -5.72 16.90 -6.42
N LEU A 231 -6.67 15.98 -6.26
CA LEU A 231 -6.48 14.69 -5.59
C LEU A 231 -5.44 13.83 -6.31
N ARG A 232 -5.56 13.72 -7.65
CA ARG A 232 -4.59 13.01 -8.51
C ARG A 232 -3.17 13.59 -8.43
N LYS A 233 -3.05 14.89 -8.15
CA LYS A 233 -1.77 15.60 -8.00
C LYS A 233 -1.20 15.57 -6.57
N ASN A 234 -2.01 15.24 -5.56
CA ASN A 234 -1.55 15.17 -4.18
C ASN A 234 -0.57 14.01 -4.00
N ASN A 235 0.62 14.26 -3.44
CA ASN A 235 1.66 13.24 -3.31
C ASN A 235 1.33 12.12 -2.32
N LEU A 236 0.69 12.43 -1.19
CA LEU A 236 0.27 11.42 -0.22
C LEU A 236 -0.73 10.46 -0.88
N TYR A 237 -1.67 11.03 -1.64
CA TYR A 237 -2.62 10.27 -2.42
C TYR A 237 -1.88 9.49 -3.54
N LYS A 238 -1.15 10.13 -4.45
CA LYS A 238 -0.50 9.44 -5.58
C LYS A 238 0.39 8.24 -5.17
N LYS A 239 1.06 8.30 -4.03
CA LYS A 239 1.94 7.25 -3.50
C LYS A 239 1.30 6.31 -2.48
N MET A 240 0.00 6.45 -2.20
CA MET A 240 -0.72 5.70 -1.17
C MET A 240 -0.17 5.87 0.25
N GLU A 241 0.50 6.98 0.54
CA GLU A 241 1.00 7.24 1.89
C GLU A 241 -0.14 7.56 2.87
N ASP A 242 -1.30 8.00 2.37
CA ASP A 242 -2.56 8.12 3.11
C ASP A 242 -3.02 6.75 3.65
N VAL A 243 -3.00 5.72 2.82
CA VAL A 243 -3.32 4.34 3.21
C VAL A 243 -2.26 3.80 4.17
N GLU A 244 -0.97 4.11 3.94
CA GLU A 244 0.10 3.71 4.85
C GLU A 244 -0.08 4.32 6.24
N LEU A 245 -0.54 5.56 6.35
CA LEU A 245 -0.77 6.21 7.64
C LEU A 245 -1.88 5.53 8.46
N VAL A 246 -2.94 5.06 7.81
CA VAL A 246 -3.95 4.23 8.46
C VAL A 246 -3.35 2.89 8.89
N LEU A 247 -2.56 2.24 8.02
CA LEU A 247 -1.87 0.98 8.38
C LEU A 247 -0.91 1.15 9.56
N ARG A 248 -0.17 2.27 9.62
CA ARG A 248 0.74 2.61 10.72
C ARG A 248 0.02 2.69 12.04
N PHE A 249 -1.18 3.28 12.07
CA PHE A 249 -1.98 3.34 13.28
C PHE A 249 -2.24 1.93 13.85
N PHE A 250 -2.76 1.02 13.02
CA PHE A 250 -3.05 -0.34 13.44
C PHE A 250 -1.79 -1.12 13.82
N ALA A 251 -0.74 -1.05 13.00
CA ALA A 251 0.50 -1.76 13.30
C ALA A 251 1.17 -1.25 14.58
N PHE A 252 1.28 0.07 14.77
CA PHE A 252 2.04 0.64 15.89
C PHE A 252 1.33 0.60 17.24
N ARG A 253 0.03 0.31 17.27
CA ARG A 253 -0.65 -0.17 18.47
C ARG A 253 0.05 -1.42 19.07
N HIS A 254 0.77 -2.18 18.25
CA HIS A 254 1.57 -3.35 18.64
C HIS A 254 3.08 -3.07 18.59
N ALA A 255 3.54 -1.86 18.94
CA ALA A 255 4.95 -1.47 18.84
C ALA A 255 5.94 -2.37 19.62
N ASN A 256 5.46 -3.16 20.60
CA ASN A 256 6.27 -4.17 21.30
C ASN A 256 6.78 -5.27 20.36
N GLU A 257 5.94 -5.68 19.41
CA GLU A 257 6.22 -6.71 18.40
C GLU A 257 7.02 -6.20 17.20
N PHE A 258 7.41 -4.92 17.22
CA PHE A 258 8.15 -4.29 16.13
C PHE A 258 9.45 -5.05 15.84
N ARG A 259 9.62 -5.44 14.58
CA ARG A 259 10.81 -6.12 14.04
C ARG A 259 10.98 -5.82 12.56
N ASN A 260 12.20 -5.97 12.06
CA ASN A 260 12.56 -5.77 10.64
C ASN A 260 12.32 -4.35 10.09
N GLY A 261 12.44 -3.32 10.96
CA GLY A 261 12.19 -1.92 10.58
C GLY A 261 10.71 -1.63 10.30
N ILE A 262 10.38 -0.36 10.03
CA ILE A 262 8.99 0.06 9.82
C ILE A 262 8.36 -0.71 8.65
N GLU A 263 9.09 -0.80 7.54
CA GLU A 263 8.58 -1.49 6.35
C GLU A 263 8.26 -2.96 6.61
N GLY A 264 9.21 -3.70 7.19
CA GLY A 264 9.03 -5.12 7.48
C GLY A 264 7.90 -5.36 8.48
N PHE A 265 7.74 -4.45 9.44
CA PHE A 265 6.65 -4.54 10.42
C PHE A 265 5.27 -4.28 9.80
N LEU A 266 5.14 -3.28 8.93
CA LEU A 266 3.90 -3.02 8.19
C LEU A 266 3.55 -4.19 7.26
N ASN A 267 4.54 -4.79 6.59
CA ASN A 267 4.33 -5.99 5.76
C ASN A 267 3.84 -7.16 6.61
N LEU A 268 4.47 -7.39 7.77
CA LEU A 268 4.06 -8.44 8.70
C LEU A 268 2.62 -8.25 9.19
N TYR A 269 2.23 -7.01 9.53
CA TYR A 269 0.85 -6.74 9.94
C TYR A 269 -0.15 -7.04 8.81
N MET A 270 0.19 -6.69 7.56
CA MET A 270 -0.65 -7.01 6.39
C MET A 270 -0.78 -8.52 6.14
N ILE A 271 0.29 -9.30 6.34
CA ILE A 271 0.25 -10.77 6.25
C ILE A 271 -0.68 -11.34 7.31
N LYS A 272 -0.54 -10.86 8.55
CA LYS A 272 -1.34 -11.34 9.69
C LYS A 272 -2.82 -10.97 9.55
N SER A 273 -3.13 -9.80 8.96
CA SER A 273 -4.51 -9.33 8.77
C SER A 273 -5.31 -10.14 7.75
N LEU A 274 -4.67 -11.02 6.97
CA LEU A 274 -5.37 -11.96 6.08
C LEU A 274 -6.27 -12.94 6.82
N ASN A 275 -6.02 -13.16 8.13
CA ASN A 275 -6.85 -14.02 8.97
C ASN A 275 -7.94 -13.26 9.74
N PHE A 276 -8.09 -11.96 9.51
CA PHE A 276 -9.11 -11.17 10.20
C PHE A 276 -10.51 -11.53 9.70
N SER A 277 -11.46 -11.60 10.63
CA SER A 277 -12.88 -11.76 10.33
C SER A 277 -13.55 -10.40 10.12
N GLN A 278 -14.76 -10.39 9.56
CA GLN A 278 -15.54 -9.15 9.45
C GLN A 278 -15.85 -8.52 10.83
N GLY A 279 -15.96 -9.34 11.88
CA GLY A 279 -16.11 -8.86 13.26
C GLY A 279 -14.89 -8.07 13.73
N ASP A 280 -13.68 -8.57 13.44
CA ASP A 280 -12.44 -7.86 13.74
C ASP A 280 -12.38 -6.52 12.99
N ILE A 281 -12.73 -6.52 11.69
CA ILE A 281 -12.76 -5.31 10.86
C ILE A 281 -13.68 -4.24 11.45
N ASN A 282 -14.87 -4.61 11.92
CA ASN A 282 -15.82 -3.67 12.49
C ASN A 282 -15.29 -3.05 13.80
N ILE A 283 -14.63 -3.85 14.65
CA ILE A 283 -13.99 -3.37 15.88
C ILE A 283 -12.85 -2.39 15.53
N LEU A 284 -11.98 -2.76 14.59
CA LEU A 284 -10.87 -1.92 14.14
C LEU A 284 -11.35 -0.60 13.55
N GLU A 285 -12.43 -0.63 12.76
CA GLU A 285 -13.07 0.57 12.23
C GLU A 285 -13.53 1.49 13.37
N GLY A 286 -14.27 0.94 14.35
CA GLY A 286 -14.75 1.68 15.51
C GLY A 286 -13.62 2.35 16.28
N ILE A 287 -12.56 1.60 16.59
CA ILE A 287 -11.37 2.11 17.29
C ILE A 287 -10.74 3.29 16.53
N PHE A 288 -10.55 3.18 15.21
CA PHE A 288 -9.97 4.28 14.43
C PHE A 288 -10.87 5.52 14.43
N ILE A 289 -12.17 5.33 14.18
CA ILE A 289 -13.13 6.44 14.07
C ILE A 289 -13.28 7.17 15.40
N GLU A 290 -13.40 6.44 16.51
CA GLU A 290 -13.48 7.03 17.84
C GLU A 290 -12.19 7.78 18.18
N THR A 291 -11.03 7.18 17.91
CA THR A 291 -9.72 7.80 18.15
C THR A 291 -9.55 9.11 17.35
N ILE A 292 -9.86 9.11 16.06
CA ILE A 292 -9.66 10.31 15.23
C ILE A 292 -10.67 11.41 15.57
N ASN A 293 -11.90 11.07 15.97
CA ASN A 293 -12.88 12.03 16.46
C ASN A 293 -12.39 12.68 17.76
N LEU A 294 -11.90 11.89 18.72
CA LEU A 294 -11.30 12.40 19.96
C LEU A 294 -10.11 13.32 19.66
N ALA A 295 -9.18 12.87 18.81
CA ALA A 295 -8.02 13.66 18.43
C ALA A 295 -8.43 14.99 17.77
N SER A 296 -9.44 14.97 16.89
CA SER A 296 -9.96 16.17 16.25
C SER A 296 -10.62 17.13 17.24
N THR A 297 -11.33 16.62 18.25
CA THR A 297 -11.95 17.46 19.29
C THR A 297 -10.90 18.13 20.17
N ILE A 298 -9.80 17.44 20.48
CA ILE A 298 -8.71 17.98 21.31
C ILE A 298 -7.87 19.01 20.53
N TYR A 299 -7.46 18.66 19.30
CA TYR A 299 -6.48 19.44 18.55
C TYR A 299 -7.09 20.42 17.54
N GLU A 300 -8.34 20.21 17.13
CA GLU A 300 -9.06 21.07 16.20
C GLU A 300 -8.24 21.31 14.90
N ASP A 301 -7.90 22.56 14.57
CA ASP A 301 -7.08 22.97 13.43
C ASP A 301 -5.59 22.55 13.52
N LYS A 302 -5.14 22.12 14.71
CA LYS A 302 -3.75 21.71 15.04
C LYS A 302 -3.53 20.21 14.89
N LEU A 303 -4.54 19.46 14.46
CA LEU A 303 -4.46 17.99 14.36
C LEU A 303 -3.25 17.55 13.52
N PHE A 304 -2.39 16.73 14.11
CA PHE A 304 -1.12 16.21 13.56
C PHE A 304 -0.05 17.23 13.21
N LYS A 305 -0.23 18.49 13.60
CA LYS A 305 0.76 19.55 13.47
C LYS A 305 1.51 19.66 14.80
N PRO A 306 2.81 19.37 14.88
CA PRO A 306 3.56 19.51 16.13
C PRO A 306 3.80 20.99 16.46
N PHE A 307 3.90 21.32 17.75
CA PHE A 307 4.27 22.65 18.23
C PHE A 307 5.78 22.90 18.02
N ASP A 308 6.11 24.03 17.39
CA ASP A 308 7.49 24.49 17.22
C ASP A 308 7.88 25.42 18.37
N VAL A 309 8.84 24.95 19.17
CA VAL A 309 9.35 25.63 20.36
C VAL A 309 10.08 26.93 19.99
N LYS A 310 10.71 27.00 18.81
CA LYS A 310 11.49 28.17 18.38
C LYS A 310 10.58 29.32 17.97
N THR A 311 9.55 29.02 17.19
CA THR A 311 8.60 30.03 16.70
C THR A 311 7.43 30.25 17.66
N LYS A 312 7.26 29.39 18.68
CA LYS A 312 6.13 29.35 19.62
C LYS A 312 4.77 29.20 18.92
N GLN A 313 4.76 28.53 17.77
CA GLN A 313 3.56 28.31 16.95
C GLN A 313 3.45 26.84 16.58
N TRP A 314 2.22 26.39 16.33
CA TRP A 314 1.99 25.10 15.70
C TRP A 314 2.47 25.15 14.25
N LYS A 315 3.08 24.07 13.76
CA LYS A 315 3.48 23.96 12.35
C LYS A 315 2.26 24.01 11.43
N ASP A 316 2.45 24.41 10.18
CA ASP A 316 1.36 24.39 9.19
C ASP A 316 1.09 22.99 8.63
N ASN A 317 2.14 22.17 8.53
CA ASN A 317 2.10 20.83 7.95
C ASN A 317 1.97 19.74 9.01
N SER A 318 1.31 18.65 8.63
CA SER A 318 1.17 17.45 9.47
C SER A 318 2.40 16.54 9.41
N TYR A 319 2.77 15.95 10.55
CA TYR A 319 3.98 15.13 10.70
C TYR A 319 3.63 13.70 11.07
N LYS A 320 4.16 12.72 10.32
CA LYS A 320 3.88 11.29 10.52
C LYS A 320 4.24 10.80 11.92
N ALA A 321 5.37 11.23 12.47
CA ALA A 321 5.80 10.80 13.79
C ALA A 321 4.91 11.35 14.91
N PHE A 322 4.43 12.59 14.78
CA PHE A 322 3.46 13.16 15.70
C PHE A 322 2.09 12.50 15.56
N TYR A 323 1.64 12.21 14.34
CA TYR A 323 0.46 11.39 14.08
C TYR A 323 0.53 10.02 14.77
N ASP A 324 1.65 9.30 14.62
CA ASP A 324 1.81 7.97 15.23
C ASP A 324 1.63 8.06 16.76
N ALA A 325 2.24 9.06 17.41
CA ALA A 325 2.15 9.24 18.85
C ALA A 325 0.74 9.62 19.32
N VAL A 326 0.12 10.60 18.65
CA VAL A 326 -1.22 11.09 19.00
C VAL A 326 -2.27 10.01 18.83
N MET A 327 -2.31 9.35 17.67
CA MET A 327 -3.33 8.35 17.38
C MET A 327 -3.15 7.10 18.23
N VAL A 328 -1.93 6.54 18.34
CA VAL A 328 -1.71 5.34 19.14
C VAL A 328 -1.96 5.63 20.62
N GLY A 329 -1.43 6.74 21.15
CA GLY A 329 -1.63 7.11 22.56
C GLY A 329 -3.11 7.31 22.90
N LEU A 330 -3.86 8.08 22.11
CA LEU A 330 -5.30 8.27 22.37
C LEU A 330 -6.09 6.95 22.27
N SER A 331 -5.73 6.05 21.35
CA SER A 331 -6.42 4.76 21.22
C SER A 331 -6.27 3.84 22.44
N ASN A 332 -5.27 4.07 23.28
CA ASN A 332 -5.08 3.31 24.52
C ASN A 332 -6.04 3.74 25.64
N HIS A 333 -6.61 4.94 25.54
CA HIS A 333 -7.43 5.61 26.55
C HIS A 333 -8.87 5.90 26.09
N LEU A 334 -9.42 5.09 25.18
CA LEU A 334 -10.80 5.28 24.68
C LEU A 334 -11.87 5.09 25.77
N ASN A 335 -11.55 4.45 26.89
CA ASN A 335 -12.48 4.36 28.02
C ASN A 335 -12.62 5.69 28.79
N ASP A 336 -11.71 6.65 28.57
CA ASP A 336 -11.62 7.93 29.28
C ASP A 336 -11.94 9.12 28.36
N VAL A 337 -12.68 8.90 27.26
CA VAL A 337 -12.98 9.90 26.21
C VAL A 337 -13.57 11.19 26.80
N ASP A 338 -14.59 11.10 27.64
CA ASP A 338 -15.27 12.27 28.20
C ASP A 338 -14.32 13.11 29.05
N LEU A 339 -13.50 12.45 29.87
CA LEU A 339 -12.51 13.10 30.72
C LEU A 339 -11.41 13.78 29.89
N LEU A 340 -10.93 13.12 28.84
CA LEU A 340 -9.94 13.69 27.93
C LEU A 340 -10.47 14.91 27.17
N ILE A 341 -11.76 14.90 26.79
CA ILE A 341 -12.42 16.05 26.17
C ILE A 341 -12.54 17.22 27.16
N GLU A 342 -12.97 16.94 28.40
CA GLU A 342 -13.04 17.95 29.46
C GLU A 342 -11.67 18.59 29.72
N ARG A 343 -10.61 17.76 29.69
CA ARG A 343 -9.22 18.19 29.93
C ARG A 343 -8.48 18.61 28.67
N LYS A 344 -9.17 18.93 27.56
CA LYS A 344 -8.51 19.25 26.27
C LYS A 344 -7.45 20.36 26.37
N SER A 345 -7.72 21.42 27.15
CA SER A 345 -6.78 22.53 27.33
C SER A 345 -5.49 22.09 28.01
N ARG A 346 -5.60 21.20 29.00
CA ARG A 346 -4.47 20.61 29.71
C ARG A 346 -3.64 19.73 28.79
N ILE A 347 -4.29 18.90 27.95
CA ILE A 347 -3.62 18.06 26.96
C ILE A 347 -2.81 18.93 25.99
N LEU A 348 -3.36 20.03 25.49
CA LEU A 348 -2.63 20.94 24.59
C LEU A 348 -1.42 21.59 25.26
N GLU A 349 -1.51 21.95 26.54
CA GLU A 349 -0.38 22.51 27.30
C GLU A 349 0.73 21.48 27.54
N GLU A 350 0.37 20.29 28.01
CA GLU A 350 1.34 19.23 28.26
C GLU A 350 1.96 18.72 26.96
N THR A 351 1.21 18.70 25.86
CA THR A 351 1.76 18.38 24.52
C THR A 351 2.87 19.37 24.13
N LYS A 352 2.68 20.68 24.38
CA LYS A 352 3.72 21.69 24.13
C LYS A 352 4.95 21.46 25.00
N LYS A 353 4.76 21.12 26.29
CA LYS A 353 5.86 20.82 27.21
C LYS A 353 6.61 19.55 26.80
N LEU A 354 5.90 18.53 26.35
CA LEU A 354 6.47 17.29 25.85
C LEU A 354 7.36 17.56 24.63
N LEU A 355 6.84 18.29 23.63
CA LEU A 355 7.61 18.68 22.45
C LEU A 355 8.79 19.61 22.77
N ALA A 356 8.69 20.45 23.81
CA ALA A 356 9.81 21.26 24.30
C ALA A 356 10.94 20.43 24.92
N LYS A 357 10.62 19.26 25.48
CA LYS A 357 11.59 18.33 26.06
C LYS A 357 12.19 17.37 25.02
N ASP A 358 11.60 17.26 23.82
CA ASP A 358 12.07 16.38 22.74
C ASP A 358 13.36 16.91 22.09
N LYS A 359 14.50 16.64 22.72
CA LYS A 359 15.82 17.01 22.19
C LYS A 359 16.23 16.20 20.95
N LYS A 360 15.64 15.02 20.75
CA LYS A 360 15.98 14.09 19.66
C LYS A 360 15.12 14.32 18.41
N ASN A 361 14.09 15.16 18.47
CA ASN A 361 13.14 15.41 17.39
C ASN A 361 12.42 14.11 16.94
N ILE A 362 12.12 13.21 17.88
CA ILE A 362 11.43 11.94 17.61
C ILE A 362 9.98 12.17 17.20
N PHE A 363 9.34 13.29 17.57
CA PHE A 363 7.99 13.65 17.13
C PHE A 363 7.95 14.35 15.77
N THR A 364 9.08 14.86 15.26
CA THR A 364 9.16 15.57 13.97
C THR A 364 9.96 14.82 12.89
N GLY A 365 10.29 13.53 13.13
CA GLY A 365 10.70 12.60 12.07
C GLY A 365 12.17 12.16 12.04
N ALA A 366 12.99 12.56 13.02
CA ALA A 366 14.38 12.09 13.13
C ALA A 366 14.48 10.64 13.68
N GLY A 367 13.52 10.24 14.53
CA GLY A 367 13.49 8.93 15.19
C GLY A 367 12.83 7.81 14.37
N ARG A 368 13.64 7.07 13.59
CA ARG A 368 13.17 5.96 12.72
C ARG A 368 13.45 4.57 13.27
N THR A 369 14.14 4.46 14.40
CA THR A 369 14.47 3.16 14.99
C THR A 369 13.28 2.58 15.77
N LYS A 370 13.35 1.28 16.10
CA LYS A 370 12.40 0.65 17.03
C LYS A 370 12.31 1.43 18.34
N ALA A 371 13.47 1.77 18.91
CA ALA A 371 13.57 2.48 20.18
C ALA A 371 12.89 3.85 20.10
N ASP A 372 13.14 4.63 19.05
CA ASP A 372 12.53 5.96 18.91
C ASP A 372 11.00 5.89 18.72
N LEU A 373 10.50 4.89 17.99
CA LEU A 373 9.07 4.66 17.81
C LEU A 373 8.41 4.30 19.15
N GLN A 374 8.99 3.37 19.90
CA GLN A 374 8.48 2.97 21.20
C GLN A 374 8.57 4.12 22.22
N GLU A 375 9.67 4.87 22.22
CA GLU A 375 9.90 6.03 23.08
C GLU A 375 8.84 7.12 22.82
N ARG A 376 8.57 7.49 21.56
CA ARG A 376 7.57 8.54 21.28
C ARG A 376 6.14 8.13 21.66
N ILE A 377 5.77 6.87 21.44
CA ILE A 377 4.44 6.37 21.80
C ILE A 377 4.31 6.35 23.31
N LYS A 378 5.31 5.78 24.01
CA LYS A 378 5.36 5.71 25.46
C LYS A 378 5.26 7.09 26.11
N LEU A 379 6.06 8.05 25.67
CA LEU A 379 6.05 9.39 26.26
C LEU A 379 4.70 10.11 26.11
N PHE A 380 4.01 9.91 24.99
CA PHE A 380 2.70 10.51 24.76
C PHE A 380 1.60 9.81 25.58
N ASP A 381 1.67 8.48 25.67
CA ASP A 381 0.78 7.66 26.50
C ASP A 381 0.92 7.96 28.00
N GLU A 382 2.15 8.10 28.50
CA GLU A 382 2.43 8.51 29.88
C GLU A 382 1.89 9.91 30.19
N MET A 383 2.01 10.84 29.25
CA MET A 383 1.44 12.19 29.38
C MET A 383 -0.09 12.14 29.53
N LEU A 384 -0.78 11.35 28.69
CA LEU A 384 -2.23 11.19 28.79
C LEU A 384 -2.64 10.52 30.11
N SER A 385 -1.92 9.47 30.51
CA SER A 385 -2.17 8.75 31.77
C SER A 385 -2.03 9.66 32.99
N GLN A 386 -1.03 10.56 33.01
CA GLN A 386 -0.88 11.55 34.07
C GLN A 386 -2.06 12.53 34.10
N ILE A 387 -2.48 13.03 32.92
CA ILE A 387 -3.61 13.95 32.82
C ILE A 387 -4.91 13.27 33.24
N ILE A 388 -5.10 11.97 33.02
CA ILE A 388 -6.29 11.22 33.47
C ILE A 388 -6.28 11.03 34.99
N ALA A 389 -5.10 10.82 35.59
CA ALA A 389 -4.96 10.57 37.02
C ALA A 389 -5.01 11.84 37.90
N GLU A 390 -4.84 13.03 37.32
CA GLU A 390 -5.11 14.34 37.97
C GLU A 390 -6.57 14.44 38.45
#